data_AF-A0A250FX76-F1
#
_entry.id   AF-A0A250FX76-F1
#
_cell.length_a   1.000
_cell.length_b   1.000
_cell.length_c   1.000
_cell.angle_alpha   90.00
_cell.angle_beta   90.00
_cell.angle_gamma   90.00
#
_symmetry.space_group_name_H-M   'P 1'
#
loop_
_entity.id
_entity.type
_entity.pdbx_description
1 polymer ?
#
loop_
_entity_poly.entity_id
_entity_poly.type
_entity_poly.pdbx_seq_one_letter_code
_entity_poly.pdbx_strand_id
1 'polypeptide(L)'
;MNRKKIFVSGCYDMLHSGHVAFFEEASQLGDLYVGIGSDKTIQELKARKTINPEQERLYMVKALRFVKDAWINSGSGILDFKEDMMRLKPDILFVNEDGHSPTKEALCKELGVEYYVSKRIPHGNLPTRSTTALRKECLIPYRIDLAGGWLDQPTVSKFCAGPVITICIEPDYDFNDRSGMSTSTRKKAIELWHTDIPEGDREHLAKVLFSYENFPGEDYISGSQDALGIVLPGLNYYWYEGGFWPEKIEKNLSSDLLSWIEEHLYLLPLQPRHSDLHVTEGADVTPEKVKKLSEAAQQLWASLLQKDLKATGKAMTTSFDAQVALYPNMLNDEIRKEIASLPETVVGYKLSGAGGGGYLVVLSDIPIEKALKIRIRR
;
A
#
# COMPACT_ATOMS: atom_id res chain seq x y z
N MET A 1 8.02 16.63 49.35
CA MET A 1 7.77 17.45 48.14
C MET A 1 7.03 16.57 47.15
N ASN A 2 5.96 17.07 46.51
CA ASN A 2 5.31 16.34 45.43
C ASN A 2 6.32 16.18 44.28
N ARG A 3 6.52 14.96 43.80
CA ARG A 3 7.30 14.73 42.58
C ARG A 3 6.54 15.30 41.39
N LYS A 4 7.27 15.83 40.39
CA LYS A 4 6.67 16.29 39.13
C LYS A 4 5.93 15.13 38.47
N LYS A 5 4.78 15.41 37.85
CA LYS A 5 4.05 14.46 37.03
C LYS A 5 4.50 14.59 35.58
N ILE A 6 5.03 13.49 35.04
CA ILE A 6 5.48 13.41 33.66
C ILE A 6 4.45 12.60 32.90
N PHE A 7 3.98 13.09 31.76
CA PHE A 7 3.03 12.37 30.92
C PHE A 7 3.64 12.06 29.56
N VAL A 8 3.42 10.84 29.09
CA VAL A 8 3.76 10.39 27.74
C VAL A 8 2.52 9.75 27.13
N SER A 9 2.30 9.94 25.83
CA SER A 9 1.19 9.30 25.12
C SER A 9 1.65 8.67 23.80
N GLY A 10 1.17 7.46 23.52
CA GLY A 10 1.56 6.71 22.34
C GLY A 10 0.87 5.35 22.18
N CYS A 11 1.27 4.62 21.15
CA CYS A 11 0.74 3.29 20.85
C CYS A 11 1.42 2.20 21.68
N TYR A 12 2.76 2.24 21.80
CA TYR A 12 3.59 1.28 22.53
C TYR A 12 3.35 -0.19 22.19
N ASP A 13 2.87 -0.48 20.98
CA ASP A 13 2.73 -1.83 20.46
C ASP A 13 4.09 -2.48 20.21
N MET A 14 4.14 -3.82 20.30
CA MET A 14 5.36 -4.64 20.25
C MET A 14 6.45 -4.09 21.17
N LEU A 15 6.17 -4.02 22.48
CA LEU A 15 7.05 -3.41 23.46
C LEU A 15 8.50 -3.92 23.34
N HIS A 16 9.46 -3.00 23.31
CA HIS A 16 10.87 -3.30 23.08
C HIS A 16 11.79 -2.37 23.86
N SER A 17 13.10 -2.63 23.82
CA SER A 17 14.12 -1.88 24.59
C SER A 17 14.04 -0.37 24.40
N GLY A 18 13.83 0.12 23.17
CA GLY A 18 13.61 1.54 22.89
C GLY A 18 12.45 2.18 23.66
N HIS A 19 11.31 1.50 23.84
CA HIS A 19 10.22 2.02 24.68
C HIS A 19 10.62 2.05 26.16
N VAL A 20 11.30 1.00 26.64
CA VAL A 20 11.75 0.92 28.02
C VAL A 20 12.75 2.02 28.34
N ALA A 21 13.71 2.28 27.45
CA ALA A 21 14.69 3.36 27.58
C ALA A 21 14.03 4.75 27.56
N PHE A 22 13.04 4.95 26.68
CA PHE A 22 12.26 6.19 26.63
C PHE A 22 11.48 6.44 27.94
N PHE A 23 10.86 5.41 28.51
CA PHE A 23 10.20 5.52 29.81
C PHE A 23 11.18 5.72 30.96
N GLU A 24 12.35 5.06 30.93
CA GLU A 24 13.41 5.29 31.90
C GLU A 24 13.87 6.74 31.90
N GLU A 25 14.16 7.30 30.73
CA GLU A 25 14.54 8.72 30.57
C GLU A 25 13.46 9.66 31.10
N ALA A 26 12.20 9.47 30.69
CA ALA A 26 11.08 10.29 31.17
C ALA A 26 10.91 10.20 32.69
N SER A 27 11.10 9.01 33.28
CA SER A 27 10.98 8.78 34.73
C SER A 27 12.08 9.44 35.56
N GLN A 28 13.18 9.89 34.96
CA GLN A 28 14.22 10.65 35.67
C GLN A 28 13.74 12.06 36.06
N LEU A 29 12.72 12.58 35.37
CA LEU A 29 12.17 13.93 35.61
C LEU A 29 11.07 13.94 36.69
N GLY A 30 10.49 12.78 37.05
CA GLY A 30 9.40 12.69 38.00
C GLY A 30 8.62 11.37 37.94
N ASP A 31 7.40 11.36 38.47
CA ASP A 31 6.51 10.21 38.41
C ASP A 31 5.88 10.13 37.01
N LEU A 32 6.14 9.03 36.29
CA LEU A 32 5.73 8.84 34.90
C LEU A 32 4.34 8.21 34.76
N TYR A 33 3.46 8.90 34.04
CA TYR A 33 2.13 8.44 33.67
C TYR A 33 2.04 8.22 32.15
N VAL A 34 1.42 7.12 31.73
CA VAL A 34 1.40 6.71 30.32
C VAL A 34 -0.03 6.60 29.78
N GLY A 35 -0.34 7.41 28.77
CA GLY A 35 -1.56 7.28 27.97
C GLY A 35 -1.34 6.36 26.77
N ILE A 36 -2.20 5.35 26.61
CA ILE A 36 -2.10 4.37 25.53
C ILE A 36 -3.25 4.60 24.54
N GLY A 37 -2.93 4.83 23.28
CA GLY A 37 -3.95 4.97 22.24
C GLY A 37 -4.74 3.67 22.05
N SER A 38 -6.06 3.79 21.94
CA SER A 38 -6.98 2.66 21.75
C SER A 38 -6.76 1.97 20.40
N ASP A 39 -7.15 0.70 20.29
CA ASP A 39 -7.00 -0.03 19.02
C ASP A 39 -7.75 0.66 17.88
N LYS A 40 -8.94 1.20 18.18
CA LYS A 40 -9.75 2.00 17.24
C LYS A 40 -9.00 3.24 16.75
N THR A 41 -8.49 4.06 17.67
CA THR A 41 -7.78 5.30 17.33
C THR A 41 -6.51 5.00 16.51
N ILE A 42 -5.76 3.96 16.87
CA ILE A 42 -4.56 3.58 16.12
C ILE A 42 -4.91 3.11 14.71
N GLN A 43 -5.98 2.34 14.55
CA GLN A 43 -6.47 1.91 13.24
C GLN A 43 -6.88 3.10 12.37
N GLU A 44 -7.62 4.06 12.92
CA GLU A 44 -8.05 5.28 12.21
C GLU A 44 -6.87 6.17 11.79
N LEU A 45 -5.89 6.36 12.68
CA LEU A 45 -4.76 7.27 12.42
C LEU A 45 -3.67 6.68 11.52
N LYS A 46 -3.42 5.36 11.65
CA LYS A 46 -2.29 4.71 10.99
C LYS A 46 -2.71 3.74 9.90
N ALA A 47 -4.02 3.64 9.62
CA ALA A 47 -4.62 2.69 8.68
C ALA A 47 -4.18 1.23 8.91
N ARG A 48 -3.79 0.89 10.15
CA ARG A 48 -3.24 -0.44 10.48
C ARG A 48 -3.65 -0.89 11.87
N LYS A 49 -3.84 -2.20 12.04
CA LYS A 49 -4.16 -2.82 13.33
C LYS A 49 -2.92 -2.92 14.22
N THR A 50 -3.14 -2.90 15.53
CA THR A 50 -2.16 -3.28 16.57
C THR A 50 -1.92 -4.79 16.54
N ILE A 51 -0.70 -5.24 16.87
CA ILE A 51 -0.40 -6.67 17.02
C ILE A 51 -0.90 -7.14 18.39
N ASN A 52 -0.53 -6.41 19.44
CA ASN A 52 -1.07 -6.66 20.78
C ASN A 52 -2.30 -5.76 21.00
N PRO A 53 -3.46 -6.32 21.37
CA PRO A 53 -4.64 -5.55 21.73
C PRO A 53 -4.35 -4.52 22.83
N GLU A 54 -5.14 -3.45 22.89
CA GLU A 54 -4.93 -2.34 23.82
C GLU A 54 -4.77 -2.77 25.28
N GLN A 55 -5.53 -3.78 25.71
CA GLN A 55 -5.46 -4.28 27.09
C GLN A 55 -4.15 -5.03 27.38
N GLU A 56 -3.59 -5.75 26.40
CA GLU A 56 -2.27 -6.37 26.54
C GLU A 56 -1.15 -5.34 26.57
N ARG A 57 -1.23 -4.31 25.70
CA ARG A 57 -0.30 -3.17 25.72
C ARG A 57 -0.34 -2.47 27.08
N LEU A 58 -1.54 -2.25 27.62
CA LEU A 58 -1.72 -1.67 28.96
C LEU A 58 -1.09 -2.51 30.05
N TYR A 59 -1.33 -3.82 30.03
CA TYR A 59 -0.73 -4.75 31.00
C TYR A 59 0.81 -4.68 30.97
N MET A 60 1.41 -4.77 29.78
CA MET A 60 2.86 -4.73 29.61
C MET A 60 3.46 -3.39 30.07
N VAL A 61 2.84 -2.26 29.71
CA VAL A 61 3.30 -0.92 30.12
C VAL A 61 3.19 -0.74 31.63
N LYS A 62 2.08 -1.18 32.27
CA LYS A 62 1.92 -1.11 33.73
C LYS A 62 2.93 -1.95 34.50
N ALA A 63 3.43 -3.03 33.91
CA ALA A 63 4.43 -3.90 34.53
C ALA A 63 5.84 -3.29 34.53
N LEU A 64 6.10 -2.22 33.77
CA LEU A 64 7.41 -1.59 33.71
C LEU A 64 7.72 -0.79 34.97
N ARG A 65 8.87 -1.08 35.59
CA ARG A 65 9.31 -0.45 36.86
C ARG A 65 9.33 1.09 36.86
N PHE A 66 9.43 1.70 35.68
CA PHE A 66 9.53 3.16 35.52
C PHE A 66 8.17 3.85 35.46
N VAL A 67 7.09 3.10 35.25
CA VAL A 67 5.74 3.64 35.04
C VAL A 67 5.01 3.68 36.38
N LYS A 68 4.52 4.87 36.76
CA LYS A 68 3.72 5.08 37.97
C LYS A 68 2.29 4.58 37.79
N ASP A 69 1.67 4.90 36.66
CA ASP A 69 0.37 4.37 36.24
C ASP A 69 0.18 4.55 34.73
N ALA A 70 -0.77 3.81 34.15
CA ALA A 70 -1.12 3.88 32.74
C ALA A 70 -2.61 3.60 32.49
N TRP A 71 -3.14 4.04 31.36
CA TRP A 71 -4.53 3.79 30.94
C TRP A 71 -4.69 3.86 29.42
N ILE A 72 -5.84 3.40 28.92
CA ILE A 72 -6.24 3.64 27.54
C ILE A 72 -6.83 5.05 27.44
N ASN A 73 -6.39 5.85 26.47
CA ASN A 73 -6.86 7.21 26.25
C ASN A 73 -8.37 7.21 25.94
N SER A 74 -9.11 8.20 26.46
CA SER A 74 -10.57 8.28 26.27
C SER A 74 -10.98 8.86 24.92
N GLY A 75 -10.10 9.63 24.27
CA GLY A 75 -10.41 10.33 23.03
C GLY A 75 -10.10 9.56 21.75
N SER A 76 -10.08 10.31 20.64
CA SER A 76 -9.77 9.82 19.30
C SER A 76 -8.95 10.85 18.51
N GLY A 77 -8.42 10.44 17.35
CA GLY A 77 -7.59 11.29 16.52
C GLY A 77 -6.22 11.62 17.12
N ILE A 78 -5.53 12.62 16.57
CA ILE A 78 -4.12 12.95 16.88
C ILE A 78 -3.92 13.35 18.35
N LEU A 79 -4.96 13.90 18.99
CA LEU A 79 -4.98 14.34 20.38
C LEU A 79 -5.93 13.48 21.23
N ASP A 80 -5.96 12.18 21.00
CA ASP A 80 -6.79 11.23 21.76
C ASP A 80 -6.61 11.30 23.28
N PHE A 81 -5.43 11.71 23.74
CA PHE A 81 -5.08 11.88 25.15
C PHE A 81 -5.49 13.22 25.77
N LYS A 82 -6.13 14.15 25.02
CA LYS A 82 -6.38 15.53 25.50
C LYS A 82 -7.16 15.56 26.82
N GLU A 83 -8.25 14.81 26.90
CA GLU A 83 -9.11 14.75 28.09
C GLU A 83 -8.37 14.15 29.29
N ASP A 84 -7.59 13.08 29.05
CA ASP A 84 -6.76 12.44 30.07
C ASP A 84 -5.71 13.39 30.63
N MET A 85 -5.08 14.17 29.76
CA MET A 85 -4.08 15.15 30.15
C MET A 85 -4.69 16.27 31.00
N MET A 86 -5.88 16.75 30.66
CA MET A 86 -6.62 17.74 31.46
C MET A 86 -7.01 17.21 32.84
N ARG A 87 -7.32 15.91 32.95
CA ARG A 87 -7.61 15.24 34.24
C ARG A 87 -6.34 15.05 35.07
N LEU A 88 -5.26 14.57 34.47
CA LEU A 88 -4.00 14.30 35.14
C LEU A 88 -3.32 15.59 35.64
N LYS A 89 -3.39 16.66 34.83
CA LYS A 89 -2.65 17.93 34.98
C LYS A 89 -1.15 17.67 35.18
N PRO A 90 -0.45 17.14 34.16
CA PRO A 90 0.97 16.89 34.26
C PRO A 90 1.78 18.20 34.27
N ASP A 91 2.96 18.16 34.87
CA ASP A 91 3.92 19.26 34.79
C ASP A 91 4.63 19.26 33.42
N ILE A 92 4.88 18.07 32.86
CA ILE A 92 5.61 17.88 31.60
C ILE A 92 4.87 16.90 30.68
N LEU A 93 4.67 17.26 29.41
CA LEU A 93 4.40 16.32 28.32
C LEU A 93 5.73 15.97 27.65
N PHE A 94 6.14 14.71 27.79
CA PHE A 94 7.40 14.20 27.27
C PHE A 94 7.14 13.42 25.97
N VAL A 95 7.82 13.79 24.90
CA VAL A 95 7.69 13.16 23.58
C VAL A 95 9.06 12.80 23.03
N ASN A 96 9.11 11.86 22.08
CA ASN A 96 10.28 11.63 21.25
C ASN A 96 10.22 12.49 19.97
N GLU A 97 11.32 12.58 19.23
CA GLU A 97 11.39 13.30 17.94
C GLU A 97 10.29 12.86 16.94
N ASP A 98 10.02 11.56 16.80
CA ASP A 98 8.97 11.05 15.90
C ASP A 98 7.54 11.40 16.35
N GLY A 99 7.36 11.64 17.65
CA GLY A 99 6.07 11.96 18.27
C GLY A 99 5.84 13.46 18.43
N HIS A 100 6.80 14.29 18.04
CA HIS A 100 6.70 15.74 18.05
C HIS A 100 5.68 16.22 17.02
N SER A 101 4.83 17.17 17.40
CA SER A 101 3.99 17.88 16.44
C SER A 101 3.65 19.29 16.92
N PRO A 102 3.50 20.27 16.01
CA PRO A 102 3.09 21.63 16.36
C PRO A 102 1.78 21.68 17.14
N THR A 103 0.85 20.76 16.84
CA THR A 103 -0.45 20.67 17.50
C THR A 103 -0.32 20.29 18.98
N LYS A 104 0.60 19.37 19.33
CA LYS A 104 0.84 19.01 20.74
C LYS A 104 1.51 20.14 21.50
N GLU A 105 2.47 20.81 20.88
CA GLU A 105 3.15 21.96 21.49
C GLU A 105 2.17 23.11 21.76
N ALA A 106 1.26 23.40 20.81
CA ALA A 106 0.21 24.39 20.99
C ALA A 106 -0.73 24.04 22.16
N LEU A 107 -1.15 22.77 22.27
CA LEU A 107 -1.97 22.29 23.39
C LEU A 107 -1.24 22.44 24.74
N CYS A 108 0.06 22.16 24.79
CA CYS A 108 0.86 22.36 25.99
C CYS A 108 0.93 23.84 26.41
N LYS A 109 1.10 24.75 25.44
CA LYS A 109 1.05 26.21 25.68
C LYS A 109 -0.32 26.64 26.22
N GLU A 110 -1.41 26.12 25.66
CA GLU A 110 -2.78 26.38 26.11
C GLU A 110 -3.01 25.94 27.57
N LEU A 111 -2.47 24.77 27.94
CA LEU A 111 -2.69 24.15 29.25
C LEU A 111 -1.62 24.47 30.30
N GLY A 112 -0.59 25.26 29.94
CA GLY A 112 0.51 25.60 30.85
C GLY A 112 1.40 24.40 31.23
N VAL A 113 1.52 23.41 30.33
CA VAL A 113 2.33 22.19 30.52
C VAL A 113 3.68 22.36 29.81
N GLU A 114 4.78 22.01 30.46
CA GLU A 114 6.10 22.02 29.84
C GLU A 114 6.18 20.95 28.73
N TYR A 115 6.70 21.29 27.56
CA TYR A 115 6.80 20.36 26.43
C TYR A 115 8.26 19.98 26.20
N TYR A 116 8.58 18.70 26.36
CA TYR A 116 9.95 18.18 26.27
C TYR A 116 10.08 17.19 25.11
N VAL A 117 11.07 17.41 24.24
CA VAL A 117 11.39 16.51 23.11
C VAL A 117 12.71 15.80 23.40
N SER A 118 12.64 14.49 23.64
CA SER A 118 13.80 13.61 23.79
C SER A 118 14.35 13.19 22.42
N LYS A 119 15.68 13.22 22.32
CA LYS A 119 16.43 12.61 21.22
C LYS A 119 16.61 11.13 21.56
N ARG A 120 16.28 10.21 20.65
CA ARG A 120 16.40 8.76 20.93
C ARG A 120 17.84 8.40 21.29
N ILE A 121 18.11 8.12 22.57
CA ILE A 121 19.41 7.57 23.02
C ILE A 121 19.23 6.06 23.24
N PRO A 122 19.92 5.18 22.47
CA PRO A 122 19.91 3.75 22.75
C PRO A 122 20.49 3.46 24.15
N HIS A 123 19.84 2.57 24.91
CA HIS A 123 20.34 2.21 26.23
C HIS A 123 21.56 1.27 26.12
N GLY A 124 22.75 1.79 26.43
CA GLY A 124 24.00 1.02 26.42
C GLY A 124 24.37 0.48 25.03
N ASN A 125 24.67 -0.82 24.94
CA ASN A 125 25.04 -1.50 23.68
C ASN A 125 23.83 -2.10 22.93
N LEU A 126 22.59 -1.75 23.30
CA LEU A 126 21.41 -2.30 22.64
C LEU A 126 21.20 -1.64 21.26
N PRO A 127 20.80 -2.42 20.24
CA PRO A 127 20.54 -1.87 18.92
C PRO A 127 19.34 -0.91 18.97
N THR A 128 19.39 0.15 18.15
CA THR A 128 18.24 1.02 17.92
C THR A 128 17.10 0.20 17.34
N ARG A 129 15.96 0.13 18.04
CA ARG A 129 14.75 -0.58 17.60
C ARG A 129 13.56 0.38 17.59
N SER A 130 12.70 0.24 16.60
CA SER A 130 11.38 0.88 16.56
C SER A 130 10.32 -0.20 16.35
N THR A 131 9.08 0.04 16.78
CA THR A 131 7.95 -0.84 16.45
C THR A 131 7.84 -1.09 14.95
N THR A 132 8.16 -0.08 14.12
CA THR A 132 8.22 -0.22 12.65
C THR A 132 9.28 -1.23 12.21
N ALA A 133 10.47 -1.23 12.84
CA ALA A 133 11.54 -2.18 12.54
C ALA A 133 11.29 -3.59 13.11
N LEU A 134 10.43 -3.72 14.14
CA LEU A 134 10.10 -5.01 14.78
C LEU A 134 8.87 -5.67 14.20
N ARG A 135 7.92 -4.88 13.68
CA ARG A 135 6.88 -5.40 12.83
C ARG A 135 7.56 -5.92 11.57
N LYS A 136 7.55 -7.25 11.42
CA LYS A 136 7.54 -7.88 10.10
C LYS A 136 6.24 -7.50 9.38
N GLU A 137 5.95 -6.21 9.21
CA GLU A 137 4.94 -5.75 8.26
C GLU A 137 5.46 -6.16 6.90
N CYS A 138 4.64 -6.88 6.15
CA CYS A 138 5.00 -7.24 4.80
C CYS A 138 4.93 -5.97 3.94
N LEU A 139 6.11 -5.39 3.70
CA LEU A 139 6.36 -4.27 2.82
C LEU A 139 6.47 -4.70 1.35
N ILE A 140 6.28 -6.00 1.05
CA ILE A 140 6.16 -6.43 -0.35
C ILE A 140 4.95 -5.69 -0.95
N PRO A 141 5.16 -4.93 -2.03
CA PRO A 141 4.13 -4.09 -2.63
C PRO A 141 3.11 -4.91 -3.43
N TYR A 142 2.10 -4.22 -3.95
CA TYR A 142 1.18 -4.76 -4.94
C TYR A 142 1.48 -4.17 -6.31
N ARG A 143 0.93 -4.80 -7.36
CA ARG A 143 1.03 -4.34 -8.75
C ARG A 143 -0.36 -4.05 -9.29
N ILE A 144 -0.51 -2.91 -9.97
CA ILE A 144 -1.68 -2.65 -10.83
C ILE A 144 -1.21 -2.62 -12.29
N ASP A 145 -1.88 -3.38 -13.15
CA ASP A 145 -1.77 -3.23 -14.61
C ASP A 145 -2.71 -2.13 -15.10
N LEU A 146 -2.16 -1.14 -15.80
CA LEU A 146 -2.89 0.00 -16.35
C LEU A 146 -3.31 -0.23 -17.81
N ALA A 147 -2.52 -0.94 -18.61
CA ALA A 147 -2.86 -1.29 -19.99
C ALA A 147 -1.96 -2.39 -20.54
N GLY A 148 -2.47 -3.10 -21.56
CA GLY A 148 -1.69 -4.10 -22.28
C GLY A 148 -1.60 -5.47 -21.61
N GLY A 149 -2.15 -5.66 -20.42
CA GLY A 149 -2.15 -6.96 -19.74
C GLY A 149 -2.57 -8.12 -20.66
N TRP A 150 -1.87 -9.26 -20.53
CA TRP A 150 -1.81 -10.41 -21.45
C TRP A 150 -0.77 -10.33 -22.55
N LEU A 151 -0.21 -9.16 -22.91
CA LEU A 151 0.90 -9.09 -23.86
C LEU A 151 2.19 -9.75 -23.33
N ASP A 152 2.29 -9.92 -22.01
CA ASP A 152 3.35 -10.69 -21.35
C ASP A 152 3.22 -12.21 -21.53
N GLN A 153 2.13 -12.68 -22.15
CA GLN A 153 1.97 -14.07 -22.54
C GLN A 153 2.44 -14.28 -24.00
N PRO A 154 3.39 -15.18 -24.27
CA PRO A 154 3.86 -15.52 -25.62
C PRO A 154 2.74 -15.87 -26.60
N THR A 155 1.68 -16.51 -26.12
CA THR A 155 0.52 -16.90 -26.93
C THR A 155 -0.24 -15.70 -27.49
N VAL A 156 -0.05 -14.52 -26.91
CA VAL A 156 -0.67 -13.25 -27.31
C VAL A 156 0.35 -12.39 -28.07
N SER A 157 1.49 -12.04 -27.47
CA SER A 157 2.45 -11.11 -28.09
C SER A 157 3.15 -11.66 -29.33
N LYS A 158 3.11 -12.97 -29.59
CA LYS A 158 3.54 -13.54 -30.88
C LYS A 158 2.77 -12.98 -32.07
N PHE A 159 1.55 -12.49 -31.85
CA PHE A 159 0.72 -11.94 -32.92
C PHE A 159 0.98 -10.46 -33.19
N CYS A 160 1.34 -9.70 -32.16
CA CYS A 160 1.78 -8.33 -32.27
C CYS A 160 2.55 -7.96 -31.00
N ALA A 161 3.76 -7.42 -31.17
CA ALA A 161 4.53 -6.88 -30.06
C ALA A 161 3.81 -5.68 -29.44
N GLY A 162 4.04 -5.45 -28.15
CA GLY A 162 3.44 -4.31 -27.47
C GLY A 162 3.77 -4.25 -25.99
N PRO A 163 3.38 -3.15 -25.35
CA PRO A 163 3.74 -2.93 -23.96
C PRO A 163 2.68 -3.43 -22.98
N VAL A 164 3.14 -3.91 -21.83
CA VAL A 164 2.35 -3.93 -20.58
C VAL A 164 2.80 -2.77 -19.72
N ILE A 165 1.84 -2.00 -19.19
CA ILE A 165 2.11 -0.82 -18.37
C ILE A 165 1.62 -1.08 -16.96
N THR A 166 2.51 -0.98 -15.98
CA THR A 166 2.20 -1.28 -14.58
C THR A 166 2.63 -0.16 -13.65
N ILE A 167 1.97 -0.07 -12.50
CA ILE A 167 2.43 0.72 -11.36
C ILE A 167 2.64 -0.19 -10.14
N CYS A 168 3.73 0.04 -9.43
CA CYS A 168 4.01 -0.60 -8.15
C CYS A 168 3.43 0.24 -7.02
N ILE A 169 2.52 -0.32 -6.24
CA ILE A 169 1.84 0.40 -5.15
C ILE A 169 2.23 -0.14 -3.79
N GLU A 170 2.28 0.76 -2.83
CA GLU A 170 2.58 0.44 -1.44
C GLU A 170 1.45 -0.36 -0.81
N PRO A 171 1.75 -1.30 0.11
CA PRO A 171 0.76 -2.15 0.76
C PRO A 171 0.05 -1.40 1.91
N ASP A 172 -0.45 -0.19 1.63
CA ASP A 172 -1.18 0.64 2.60
C ASP A 172 -2.55 0.03 2.95
N TYR A 173 -3.04 -0.89 2.11
CA TYR A 173 -4.26 -1.68 2.31
C TYR A 173 -3.98 -3.17 2.06
N ASP A 174 -4.72 -4.03 2.75
CA ASP A 174 -4.82 -5.45 2.40
C ASP A 174 -5.87 -5.62 1.29
N PHE A 175 -5.41 -5.99 0.09
CA PHE A 175 -6.29 -6.26 -1.04
C PHE A 175 -6.74 -7.73 -1.05
N ASN A 176 -7.98 -7.96 -1.47
CA ASN A 176 -8.56 -9.32 -1.51
C ASN A 176 -7.76 -10.27 -2.42
N ASP A 177 -7.74 -11.56 -2.09
CA ASP A 177 -7.21 -12.58 -2.99
C ASP A 177 -7.99 -12.62 -4.31
N ARG A 178 -7.31 -12.99 -5.40
CA ARG A 178 -7.89 -13.07 -6.76
C ARG A 178 -8.57 -11.77 -7.23
N SER A 179 -8.04 -10.64 -6.79
CA SER A 179 -8.55 -9.30 -7.12
C SER A 179 -7.86 -8.65 -8.32
N GLY A 180 -6.93 -9.33 -8.99
CA GLY A 180 -6.15 -8.73 -10.09
C GLY A 180 -5.00 -7.82 -9.64
N MET A 181 -4.69 -7.81 -8.34
CA MET A 181 -3.61 -7.02 -7.72
C MET A 181 -2.28 -7.79 -7.60
N SER A 182 -2.09 -8.85 -8.40
CA SER A 182 -0.92 -9.75 -8.31
C SER A 182 -0.76 -10.47 -6.96
N THR A 183 -1.88 -10.84 -6.31
CA THR A 183 -1.83 -11.44 -4.97
C THR A 183 -1.15 -12.81 -4.91
N SER A 184 -1.20 -13.62 -5.98
CA SER A 184 -0.48 -14.90 -6.06
C SER A 184 1.04 -14.70 -6.07
N THR A 185 1.53 -13.85 -6.98
CA THR A 185 2.96 -13.56 -7.11
C THR A 185 3.48 -12.85 -5.87
N ARG A 186 2.68 -11.96 -5.27
CA ARG A 186 2.98 -11.33 -3.98
C ARG A 186 3.14 -12.36 -2.86
N LYS A 187 2.29 -13.38 -2.77
CA LYS A 187 2.46 -14.47 -1.80
C LYS A 187 3.77 -15.22 -2.01
N LYS A 188 4.18 -15.44 -3.26
CA LYS A 188 5.49 -16.04 -3.58
C LYS A 188 6.66 -15.15 -3.19
N ALA A 189 6.55 -13.84 -3.36
CA ALA A 189 7.54 -12.89 -2.85
C ALA A 189 7.63 -12.89 -1.31
N ILE A 190 6.50 -13.03 -0.61
CA ILE A 190 6.45 -13.18 0.86
C ILE A 190 7.06 -14.51 1.30
N GLU A 191 6.80 -15.58 0.57
CA GLU A 191 7.40 -16.88 0.84
C GLU A 191 8.93 -16.80 0.71
N LEU A 192 9.41 -16.15 -0.36
CA LEU A 192 10.81 -16.05 -0.72
C LEU A 192 11.61 -15.05 0.14
N TRP A 193 11.03 -13.89 0.45
CA TRP A 193 11.74 -12.77 1.10
C TRP A 193 11.15 -12.35 2.45
N HIS A 194 10.03 -12.96 2.85
CA HIS A 194 9.29 -12.70 4.08
C HIS A 194 8.64 -11.31 4.14
N THR A 195 9.44 -10.26 4.30
CA THR A 195 8.92 -8.95 4.72
C THR A 195 9.17 -7.83 3.74
N ASP A 196 10.26 -7.84 2.99
CA ASP A 196 10.56 -6.79 2.02
C ASP A 196 11.39 -7.37 0.88
N ILE A 197 11.42 -6.64 -0.23
CA ILE A 197 12.26 -6.98 -1.38
C ILE A 197 13.72 -6.74 -0.97
N PRO A 198 14.64 -7.70 -1.18
CA PRO A 198 16.05 -7.52 -0.87
C PRO A 198 16.67 -6.33 -1.61
N GLU A 199 17.72 -5.75 -1.05
CA GLU A 199 18.56 -4.80 -1.78
C GLU A 199 19.27 -5.48 -2.95
N GLY A 200 19.49 -4.74 -4.04
CA GLY A 200 20.24 -5.22 -5.20
C GLY A 200 19.63 -4.80 -6.53
N ASP A 201 20.01 -5.52 -7.58
CA ASP A 201 19.47 -5.32 -8.92
C ASP A 201 18.02 -5.79 -8.97
N ARG A 202 17.11 -4.82 -9.10
CA ARG A 202 15.66 -5.07 -9.09
C ARG A 202 15.20 -5.90 -10.29
N GLU A 203 15.83 -5.79 -11.45
CA GLU A 203 15.45 -6.60 -12.62
C GLU A 203 15.89 -8.06 -12.43
N HIS A 204 17.07 -8.29 -11.82
CA HIS A 204 17.46 -9.64 -11.41
C HIS A 204 16.55 -10.22 -10.33
N LEU A 205 16.18 -9.44 -9.32
CA LEU A 205 15.24 -9.88 -8.28
C LEU A 205 13.86 -10.23 -8.87
N ALA A 206 13.38 -9.46 -9.85
CA ALA A 206 12.17 -9.79 -10.60
C ALA A 206 12.30 -11.11 -11.36
N LYS A 207 13.45 -11.39 -12.00
CA LYS A 207 13.71 -12.69 -12.66
C LYS A 207 13.72 -13.85 -11.66
N VAL A 208 14.32 -13.65 -10.49
CA VAL A 208 14.34 -14.64 -9.41
C VAL A 208 12.92 -14.94 -8.94
N LEU A 209 12.12 -13.91 -8.67
CA LEU A 209 10.73 -14.07 -8.27
C LEU A 209 9.89 -14.76 -9.35
N PHE A 210 10.03 -14.35 -10.61
CA PHE A 210 9.36 -14.98 -11.75
C PHE A 210 9.71 -16.46 -11.87
N SER A 211 10.99 -16.81 -11.72
CA SER A 211 11.46 -18.20 -11.79
C SER A 211 11.02 -19.02 -10.57
N TYR A 212 10.89 -18.38 -9.40
CA TYR A 212 10.40 -19.03 -8.18
C TYR A 212 8.90 -19.32 -8.24
N GLU A 213 8.11 -18.42 -8.83
CA GLU A 213 6.68 -18.65 -9.06
C GLU A 213 6.45 -19.74 -10.13
N ASN A 214 7.25 -19.74 -11.19
CA ASN A 214 7.11 -20.64 -12.34
C ASN A 214 8.07 -21.82 -12.25
N PHE A 215 7.80 -22.71 -11.30
CA PHE A 215 8.64 -23.89 -11.08
C PHE A 215 8.58 -24.86 -12.28
N PRO A 216 9.70 -25.49 -12.67
CA PRO A 216 9.69 -26.47 -13.75
C PRO A 216 8.70 -27.62 -13.49
N GLY A 217 7.80 -27.86 -14.45
CA GLY A 217 6.80 -28.93 -14.39
C GLY A 217 5.36 -28.46 -14.12
N GLU A 218 5.15 -27.17 -13.87
CA GLU A 218 3.81 -26.58 -13.81
C GLU A 218 3.18 -26.48 -15.22
N ASP A 219 1.88 -26.76 -15.32
CA ASP A 219 1.12 -26.72 -16.58
C ASP A 219 0.86 -25.29 -17.09
N TYR A 220 1.01 -24.30 -16.21
CA TYR A 220 0.74 -22.89 -16.49
C TYR A 220 1.91 -22.01 -16.03
N ILE A 221 2.29 -21.07 -16.90
CA ILE A 221 3.33 -20.08 -16.61
C ILE A 221 2.66 -18.72 -16.42
N SER A 222 2.80 -18.13 -15.23
CA SER A 222 2.37 -16.76 -14.94
C SER A 222 3.10 -15.76 -15.83
N GLY A 223 2.50 -14.60 -16.06
CA GLY A 223 3.15 -13.56 -16.84
C GLY A 223 4.19 -12.79 -16.02
N SER A 224 5.32 -12.41 -16.62
CA SER A 224 6.39 -11.74 -15.86
C SER A 224 6.05 -10.31 -15.42
N GLN A 225 4.97 -9.71 -15.94
CA GLN A 225 4.51 -8.39 -15.53
C GLN A 225 4.24 -8.30 -14.03
N ASP A 226 3.84 -9.42 -13.41
CA ASP A 226 3.50 -9.52 -12.00
C ASP A 226 4.74 -9.41 -11.13
N ALA A 227 5.74 -10.24 -11.40
CA ALA A 227 7.02 -10.21 -10.72
C ALA A 227 7.73 -8.86 -10.95
N LEU A 228 7.72 -8.37 -12.20
CA LEU A 228 8.29 -7.07 -12.55
C LEU A 228 7.59 -5.92 -11.82
N GLY A 229 6.26 -5.85 -11.85
CA GLY A 229 5.51 -4.75 -11.24
C GLY A 229 5.41 -4.82 -9.72
N ILE A 230 5.74 -5.95 -9.08
CA ILE A 230 6.01 -6.00 -7.63
C ILE A 230 7.39 -5.44 -7.32
N VAL A 231 8.40 -5.75 -8.14
CA VAL A 231 9.80 -5.47 -7.77
C VAL A 231 10.27 -4.07 -8.24
N LEU A 232 9.82 -3.63 -9.42
CA LEU A 232 10.20 -2.35 -10.01
C LEU A 232 9.28 -1.22 -9.51
N PRO A 233 9.84 -0.15 -8.91
CA PRO A 233 9.04 0.94 -8.36
C PRO A 233 8.46 1.82 -9.48
N GLY A 234 7.52 2.69 -9.12
CA GLY A 234 6.97 3.70 -9.99
C GLY A 234 6.09 3.18 -11.11
N LEU A 235 6.09 3.92 -12.22
CA LEU A 235 5.39 3.60 -13.46
C LEU A 235 6.36 2.90 -14.42
N ASN A 236 5.95 1.75 -14.94
CA ASN A 236 6.82 0.88 -15.74
C ASN A 236 6.16 0.49 -17.06
N TYR A 237 6.97 0.39 -18.11
CA TYR A 237 6.62 -0.01 -19.46
C TYR A 237 7.46 -1.22 -19.86
N TYR A 238 6.81 -2.33 -20.19
CA TYR A 238 7.45 -3.60 -20.53
C TYR A 238 7.09 -4.01 -21.96
N TRP A 239 8.04 -3.94 -22.90
CA TRP A 239 7.80 -4.31 -24.29
C TRP A 239 8.01 -5.81 -24.51
N TYR A 240 6.95 -6.52 -24.93
CA TYR A 240 6.99 -7.96 -25.20
C TYR A 240 6.90 -8.25 -26.69
N GLU A 241 7.70 -9.22 -27.14
CA GLU A 241 7.75 -9.69 -28.54
C GLU A 241 7.76 -11.23 -28.57
N GLY A 242 6.70 -11.85 -28.06
CA GLY A 242 6.52 -13.31 -28.10
C GLY A 242 7.28 -14.09 -27.02
N GLY A 243 8.05 -13.42 -26.16
CA GLY A 243 8.69 -14.01 -24.98
C GLY A 243 7.91 -13.76 -23.69
N PHE A 244 8.19 -14.56 -22.65
CA PHE A 244 7.66 -14.32 -21.30
C PHE A 244 8.36 -13.15 -20.59
N TRP A 245 9.56 -12.78 -21.03
CA TRP A 245 10.32 -11.66 -20.48
C TRP A 245 10.34 -10.51 -21.50
N PRO A 246 10.23 -9.24 -21.08
CA PRO A 246 10.22 -8.13 -22.02
C PRO A 246 11.61 -7.90 -22.63
N GLU A 247 11.63 -7.52 -23.90
CA GLU A 247 12.83 -7.11 -24.65
C GLU A 247 13.32 -5.73 -24.22
N LYS A 248 12.40 -4.88 -23.74
CA LYS A 248 12.70 -3.53 -23.26
C LYS A 248 11.90 -3.20 -22.02
N ILE A 249 12.57 -2.60 -21.04
CA ILE A 249 11.95 -2.06 -19.83
C ILE A 249 12.24 -0.55 -19.77
N GLU A 250 11.20 0.27 -19.66
CA GLU A 250 11.31 1.69 -19.34
C GLU A 250 10.64 1.98 -17.99
N LYS A 251 11.33 2.77 -17.16
CA LYS A 251 10.90 3.06 -15.78
C LYS A 251 10.77 4.56 -15.62
N ASN A 252 9.69 5.01 -15.00
CA ASN A 252 9.47 6.42 -14.69
C ASN A 252 9.24 6.60 -13.18
N LEU A 253 10.22 7.24 -12.54
CA LEU A 253 10.24 7.55 -11.11
C LEU A 253 10.06 9.05 -10.84
N SER A 254 9.59 9.81 -11.84
CA SER A 254 9.34 11.24 -11.67
C SER A 254 8.27 11.47 -10.61
N SER A 255 8.65 12.04 -9.47
CA SER A 255 7.71 12.37 -8.38
C SER A 255 6.53 13.19 -8.89
N ASP A 256 6.77 14.10 -9.83
CA ASP A 256 5.76 14.95 -10.45
C ASP A 256 4.73 14.16 -11.29
N LEU A 257 5.16 13.12 -12.00
CA LEU A 257 4.24 12.23 -12.72
C LEU A 257 3.51 11.28 -11.77
N LEU A 258 4.23 10.69 -10.83
CA LEU A 258 3.65 9.70 -9.91
C LEU A 258 2.59 10.34 -9.00
N SER A 259 2.85 11.54 -8.46
CA SER A 259 1.85 12.28 -7.68
C SER A 259 0.63 12.63 -8.53
N TRP A 260 0.83 13.01 -9.79
CA TRP A 260 -0.29 13.25 -10.71
C TRP A 260 -1.13 11.96 -10.91
N ILE A 261 -0.52 10.79 -11.05
CA ILE A 261 -1.28 9.53 -11.14
C ILE A 261 -2.03 9.26 -9.83
N GLU A 262 -1.39 9.44 -8.66
CA GLU A 262 -1.99 9.25 -7.33
C GLU A 262 -3.20 10.18 -7.08
N GLU A 263 -3.19 11.38 -7.67
CA GLU A 263 -4.29 12.36 -7.55
C GLU A 263 -5.54 11.94 -8.33
N HIS A 264 -5.37 11.26 -9.45
CA HIS A 264 -6.45 10.99 -10.42
C HIS A 264 -6.89 9.52 -10.45
N LEU A 265 -6.09 8.59 -9.93
CA LEU A 265 -6.37 7.15 -9.97
C LEU A 265 -6.98 6.65 -8.67
N TYR A 266 -8.12 5.98 -8.80
CA TYR A 266 -8.89 5.45 -7.67
C TYR A 266 -9.20 3.97 -7.90
N LEU A 267 -9.38 3.22 -6.81
CA LEU A 267 -9.80 1.82 -6.84
C LEU A 267 -11.19 1.67 -6.22
N LEU A 268 -12.17 1.26 -7.03
CA LEU A 268 -13.51 0.92 -6.56
C LEU A 268 -13.56 -0.59 -6.26
N PRO A 269 -13.87 -0.99 -5.02
CA PRO A 269 -13.99 -2.41 -4.68
C PRO A 269 -15.21 -3.01 -5.40
N LEU A 270 -14.99 -4.12 -6.08
CA LEU A 270 -16.02 -4.98 -6.65
C LEU A 270 -16.17 -6.25 -5.81
N GLN A 271 -17.20 -7.05 -6.10
CA GLN A 271 -17.29 -8.38 -5.52
C GLN A 271 -16.07 -9.24 -5.93
N PRO A 272 -15.58 -10.12 -5.04
CA PRO A 272 -14.52 -11.05 -5.39
C PRO A 272 -14.91 -11.94 -6.57
N ARG A 273 -13.92 -12.30 -7.37
CA ARG A 273 -14.13 -13.24 -8.48
C ARG A 273 -14.57 -14.61 -7.96
N HIS A 274 -15.64 -15.16 -8.53
CA HIS A 274 -16.08 -16.53 -8.27
C HIS A 274 -14.97 -17.55 -8.59
N SER A 275 -14.85 -18.58 -7.76
CA SER A 275 -13.79 -19.59 -7.88
C SER A 275 -13.75 -20.32 -9.21
N ASP A 276 -14.93 -20.46 -9.84
CA ASP A 276 -15.16 -21.34 -10.98
C ASP A 276 -15.03 -20.59 -12.32
N LEU A 277 -14.85 -19.26 -12.28
CA LEU A 277 -14.69 -18.46 -13.48
C LEU A 277 -13.28 -18.62 -14.05
N HIS A 278 -13.17 -19.15 -15.26
CA HIS A 278 -11.94 -19.18 -16.05
C HIS A 278 -11.97 -18.08 -17.12
N VAL A 279 -11.24 -17.00 -16.91
CA VAL A 279 -11.25 -15.83 -17.81
C VAL A 279 -10.69 -16.12 -19.21
N THR A 280 -9.88 -17.17 -19.34
CA THR A 280 -9.32 -17.63 -20.62
C THR A 280 -10.25 -18.56 -21.39
N GLU A 281 -11.33 -19.02 -20.78
CA GLU A 281 -12.35 -19.81 -21.47
C GLU A 281 -13.07 -18.93 -22.50
N GLY A 282 -13.27 -19.45 -23.72
CA GLY A 282 -13.86 -18.67 -24.81
C GLY A 282 -12.95 -17.57 -25.37
N ALA A 283 -11.63 -17.65 -25.14
CA ALA A 283 -10.67 -16.70 -25.68
C ALA A 283 -10.70 -16.65 -27.22
N ASP A 284 -10.66 -15.44 -27.77
CA ASP A 284 -10.65 -15.17 -29.21
C ASP A 284 -9.46 -14.24 -29.54
N VAL A 285 -8.26 -14.83 -29.44
CA VAL A 285 -6.98 -14.15 -29.62
C VAL A 285 -6.60 -14.16 -31.10
N THR A 286 -6.74 -13.01 -31.76
CA THR A 286 -6.40 -12.82 -33.18
C THR A 286 -5.41 -11.68 -33.38
N PRO A 287 -4.62 -11.69 -34.46
CA PRO A 287 -3.66 -10.60 -34.73
C PRO A 287 -4.27 -9.21 -34.72
N GLU A 288 -5.46 -9.05 -35.27
CA GLU A 288 -6.14 -7.75 -35.30
C GLU A 288 -6.49 -7.23 -33.90
N LYS A 289 -6.99 -8.11 -33.03
CA LYS A 289 -7.36 -7.73 -31.65
C LYS A 289 -6.15 -7.49 -30.78
N VAL A 290 -5.10 -8.30 -30.92
CA VAL A 290 -3.83 -8.09 -30.19
C VAL A 290 -3.18 -6.77 -30.62
N LYS A 291 -3.23 -6.44 -31.92
CA LYS A 291 -2.75 -5.14 -32.41
C LYS A 291 -3.50 -3.97 -31.77
N LYS A 292 -4.84 -4.05 -31.66
CA LYS A 292 -5.65 -3.03 -30.96
C LYS A 292 -5.25 -2.87 -29.49
N LEU A 293 -4.97 -3.97 -28.79
CA LEU A 293 -4.49 -3.95 -27.40
C LEU A 293 -3.11 -3.25 -27.31
N SER A 294 -2.17 -3.63 -28.19
CA SER A 294 -0.83 -3.02 -28.24
C SER A 294 -0.87 -1.52 -28.53
N GLU A 295 -1.65 -1.09 -29.52
CA GLU A 295 -1.80 0.32 -29.89
C GLU A 295 -2.44 1.14 -28.75
N ALA A 296 -3.47 0.61 -28.09
CA ALA A 296 -4.12 1.29 -26.97
C ALA A 296 -3.18 1.44 -25.76
N ALA A 297 -2.36 0.43 -25.46
CA ALA A 297 -1.37 0.50 -24.40
C ALA A 297 -0.28 1.55 -24.71
N GLN A 298 0.23 1.59 -25.95
CA GLN A 298 1.17 2.64 -26.36
C GLN A 298 0.57 4.05 -26.24
N GLN A 299 -0.72 4.21 -26.60
CA GLN A 299 -1.42 5.48 -26.44
C GLN A 299 -1.57 5.88 -24.98
N LEU A 300 -1.82 4.93 -24.06
CA LEU A 300 -1.87 5.20 -22.62
C LEU A 300 -0.52 5.67 -22.10
N TRP A 301 0.58 5.02 -22.51
CA TRP A 301 1.92 5.47 -22.11
C TRP A 301 2.17 6.92 -22.53
N ALA A 302 1.90 7.24 -23.80
CA ALA A 302 2.12 8.58 -24.33
C ALA A 302 1.27 9.64 -23.61
N SER A 303 0.00 9.35 -23.30
CA SER A 303 -0.88 10.31 -22.61
C SER A 303 -0.54 10.48 -21.13
N LEU A 304 -0.10 9.41 -20.44
CA LEU A 304 0.44 9.50 -19.08
C LEU A 304 1.63 10.45 -19.02
N LEU A 305 2.59 10.32 -19.94
CA LEU A 305 3.78 11.18 -19.98
C LEU A 305 3.43 12.65 -20.25
N GLN A 306 2.31 12.91 -20.94
CA GLN A 306 1.79 14.26 -21.19
C GLN A 306 0.85 14.76 -20.07
N LYS A 307 0.51 13.91 -19.10
CA LYS A 307 -0.47 14.19 -18.04
C LYS A 307 -1.83 14.66 -18.58
N ASP A 308 -2.23 14.13 -19.73
CA ASP A 308 -3.55 14.42 -20.31
C ASP A 308 -4.56 13.44 -19.71
N LEU A 309 -5.34 13.91 -18.73
CA LEU A 309 -6.32 13.08 -18.02
C LEU A 309 -7.34 12.45 -18.97
N LYS A 310 -7.88 13.20 -19.92
CA LYS A 310 -8.92 12.71 -20.84
C LYS A 310 -8.35 11.70 -21.83
N ALA A 311 -7.18 11.99 -22.41
CA ALA A 311 -6.53 11.06 -23.32
C ALA A 311 -6.06 9.79 -22.58
N THR A 312 -5.60 9.91 -21.33
CA THR A 312 -5.23 8.78 -20.47
C THR A 312 -6.44 7.91 -20.16
N GLY A 313 -7.54 8.52 -19.71
CA GLY A 313 -8.77 7.80 -19.42
C GLY A 313 -9.33 7.05 -20.63
N LYS A 314 -9.40 7.72 -21.79
CA LYS A 314 -9.82 7.11 -23.05
C LYS A 314 -8.93 5.93 -23.45
N ALA A 315 -7.61 6.10 -23.37
CA ALA A 315 -6.66 5.05 -23.72
C ALA A 315 -6.75 3.84 -22.77
N MET A 316 -6.98 4.10 -21.47
CA MET A 316 -7.19 3.06 -20.47
C MET A 316 -8.41 2.20 -20.80
N THR A 317 -9.56 2.83 -21.02
CA THR A 317 -10.79 2.10 -21.40
C THR A 317 -10.63 1.41 -22.74
N THR A 318 -10.00 2.05 -23.73
CA THR A 318 -9.75 1.42 -25.06
C THR A 318 -8.88 0.17 -24.92
N SER A 319 -7.84 0.21 -24.08
CA SER A 319 -7.00 -0.96 -23.81
C SER A 319 -7.80 -2.05 -23.09
N PHE A 320 -8.67 -1.68 -22.16
CA PHE A 320 -9.53 -2.63 -21.46
C PHE A 320 -10.54 -3.30 -22.39
N ASP A 321 -11.20 -2.55 -23.26
CA ASP A 321 -12.13 -3.08 -24.25
C ASP A 321 -11.42 -4.03 -25.23
N ALA A 322 -10.20 -3.69 -25.65
CA ALA A 322 -9.38 -4.59 -26.46
C ALA A 322 -9.02 -5.88 -25.71
N GLN A 323 -8.76 -5.79 -24.40
CA GLN A 323 -8.50 -6.95 -23.54
C GLN A 323 -9.74 -7.86 -23.42
N VAL A 324 -10.92 -7.27 -23.18
CA VAL A 324 -12.21 -7.99 -23.14
C VAL A 324 -12.53 -8.63 -24.48
N ALA A 325 -12.17 -7.99 -25.60
CA ALA A 325 -12.36 -8.57 -26.93
C ALA A 325 -11.53 -9.84 -27.15
N LEU A 326 -10.37 -9.97 -26.49
CA LEU A 326 -9.57 -11.19 -26.47
C LEU A 326 -10.15 -12.23 -25.50
N TYR A 327 -10.66 -11.78 -24.35
CA TYR A 327 -11.12 -12.62 -23.25
C TYR A 327 -12.50 -12.16 -22.76
N PRO A 328 -13.60 -12.56 -23.43
CA PRO A 328 -14.95 -12.05 -23.12
C PRO A 328 -15.41 -12.31 -21.68
N ASN A 329 -14.96 -13.42 -21.09
CA ASN A 329 -15.29 -13.84 -19.72
C ASN A 329 -14.66 -12.96 -18.63
N MET A 330 -13.84 -11.96 -18.99
CA MET A 330 -13.36 -10.94 -18.05
C MET A 330 -14.49 -10.07 -17.49
N LEU A 331 -15.59 -9.91 -18.24
CA LEU A 331 -16.77 -9.14 -17.83
C LEU A 331 -17.97 -10.06 -17.59
N ASN A 332 -18.57 -9.93 -16.42
CA ASN A 332 -19.87 -10.50 -16.10
C ASN A 332 -20.94 -9.39 -15.98
N ASP A 333 -22.20 -9.78 -15.86
CA ASP A 333 -23.32 -8.83 -15.80
C ASP A 333 -23.27 -7.90 -14.58
N GLU A 334 -22.71 -8.35 -13.46
CA GLU A 334 -22.55 -7.52 -12.26
C GLU A 334 -21.54 -6.40 -12.50
N ILE A 335 -20.36 -6.73 -13.04
CA ILE A 335 -19.33 -5.75 -13.38
C ILE A 335 -19.84 -4.77 -14.43
N ARG A 336 -20.62 -5.24 -15.43
CA ARG A 336 -21.23 -4.34 -16.42
C ARG A 336 -22.19 -3.34 -15.77
N LYS A 337 -22.96 -3.74 -14.76
CA LYS A 337 -23.83 -2.83 -14.00
C LYS A 337 -23.02 -1.82 -13.20
N GLU A 338 -21.92 -2.24 -12.56
CA GLU A 338 -21.02 -1.33 -11.83
C GLU A 338 -20.32 -0.34 -12.76
N ILE A 339 -19.92 -0.76 -13.96
CA ILE A 339 -19.37 0.14 -14.98
C ILE A 339 -20.44 1.15 -15.46
N ALA A 340 -21.68 0.69 -15.65
CA ALA A 340 -22.78 1.55 -16.09
C ALA A 340 -23.25 2.54 -15.00
N SER A 341 -22.94 2.29 -13.73
CA SER A 341 -23.27 3.18 -12.60
C SER A 341 -22.16 4.21 -12.30
N LEU A 342 -21.05 4.19 -13.03
CA LEU A 342 -19.96 5.14 -12.84
C LEU A 342 -20.42 6.59 -13.06
N PRO A 343 -19.96 7.53 -12.23
CA PRO A 343 -20.30 8.94 -12.38
C PRO A 343 -19.66 9.50 -13.66
N GLU A 344 -20.29 10.52 -14.27
CA GLU A 344 -19.81 11.19 -15.49
C GLU A 344 -18.42 11.81 -15.33
N THR A 345 -17.95 12.00 -14.10
CA THR A 345 -16.61 12.51 -13.78
C THR A 345 -15.51 11.50 -14.07
N VAL A 346 -15.84 10.20 -14.18
CA VAL A 346 -14.89 9.15 -14.55
C VAL A 346 -14.60 9.24 -16.03
N VAL A 347 -13.34 9.53 -16.36
CA VAL A 347 -12.86 9.69 -17.74
C VAL A 347 -12.30 8.41 -18.34
N GLY A 348 -12.06 7.39 -17.51
CA GLY A 348 -11.54 6.10 -17.93
C GLY A 348 -11.59 5.07 -16.82
N TYR A 349 -11.62 3.80 -17.20
CA TYR A 349 -11.73 2.70 -16.27
C TYR A 349 -11.17 1.40 -16.86
N LYS A 350 -10.84 0.47 -15.98
CA LYS A 350 -10.56 -0.93 -16.32
C LYS A 350 -10.70 -1.83 -15.09
N LEU A 351 -10.80 -3.14 -15.30
CA LEU A 351 -10.59 -4.08 -14.22
C LEU A 351 -9.10 -4.19 -13.87
N SER A 352 -8.83 -4.40 -12.59
CA SER A 352 -7.50 -4.81 -12.14
C SER A 352 -7.22 -6.25 -12.59
N GLY A 353 -6.05 -6.46 -13.20
CA GLY A 353 -5.53 -7.77 -13.61
C GLY A 353 -6.41 -8.54 -14.60
N ALA A 354 -6.53 -9.85 -14.38
CA ALA A 354 -7.11 -10.79 -15.34
C ALA A 354 -8.66 -10.73 -15.45
N GLY A 355 -9.34 -9.90 -14.65
CA GLY A 355 -10.79 -9.71 -14.70
C GLY A 355 -11.64 -10.71 -13.89
N GLY A 356 -12.96 -10.53 -13.95
CA GLY A 356 -13.97 -11.35 -13.27
C GLY A 356 -14.33 -10.96 -11.83
N GLY A 357 -13.77 -9.87 -11.30
CA GLY A 357 -14.05 -9.33 -9.97
C GLY A 357 -12.89 -8.46 -9.48
N GLY A 358 -12.81 -8.21 -8.17
CA GLY A 358 -11.66 -7.53 -7.55
C GLY A 358 -11.86 -6.03 -7.41
N TYR A 359 -11.09 -5.24 -8.16
CA TYR A 359 -11.22 -3.78 -8.15
C TYR A 359 -11.39 -3.22 -9.56
N LEU A 360 -12.23 -2.21 -9.68
CA LEU A 360 -12.27 -1.35 -10.85
C LEU A 360 -11.29 -0.20 -10.64
N VAL A 361 -10.28 -0.13 -11.49
CA VAL A 361 -9.34 0.99 -11.54
C VAL A 361 -10.02 2.08 -12.37
N VAL A 362 -10.16 3.28 -11.79
CA VAL A 362 -10.84 4.40 -12.45
C VAL A 362 -10.01 5.66 -12.40
N LEU A 363 -10.12 6.48 -13.45
CA LEU A 363 -9.50 7.79 -13.57
C LEU A 363 -10.56 8.88 -13.47
N SER A 364 -10.36 9.84 -12.57
CA SER A 364 -11.29 10.94 -12.34
C SER A 364 -10.55 12.16 -11.82
N ASP A 365 -11.00 13.36 -12.19
CA ASP A 365 -10.51 14.64 -11.66
C ASP A 365 -11.14 14.96 -10.28
N ILE A 366 -12.27 14.30 -9.98
CA ILE A 366 -13.03 14.50 -8.75
C ILE A 366 -12.95 13.21 -7.91
N PRO A 367 -12.72 13.31 -6.60
CA PRO A 367 -12.76 12.16 -5.71
C PRO A 367 -14.07 11.38 -5.82
N ILE A 368 -13.95 10.06 -5.91
CA ILE A 368 -15.12 9.16 -6.02
C ILE A 368 -15.44 8.61 -4.63
N GLU A 369 -16.71 8.69 -4.23
CA GLU A 369 -17.17 8.18 -2.95
C GLU A 369 -16.88 6.67 -2.83
N LYS A 370 -16.37 6.23 -1.67
CA LYS A 370 -16.02 4.83 -1.36
C LYS A 370 -14.88 4.23 -2.19
N ALA A 371 -14.22 5.02 -3.04
CA ALA A 371 -13.02 4.58 -3.74
C ALA A 371 -11.77 4.69 -2.86
N LEU A 372 -10.89 3.70 -2.96
CA LEU A 372 -9.59 3.71 -2.30
C LEU A 372 -8.60 4.54 -3.11
N LYS A 373 -7.75 5.30 -2.42
CA LYS A 373 -6.57 5.92 -3.01
C LYS A 373 -5.40 4.93 -2.95
N ILE A 374 -4.40 5.17 -3.80
CA ILE A 374 -3.16 4.41 -3.80
C ILE A 374 -1.97 5.32 -3.51
N ARG A 375 -0.88 4.72 -3.09
CA ARG A 375 0.44 5.35 -3.04
C ARG A 375 1.39 4.52 -3.88
N ILE A 376 2.03 5.15 -4.86
CA ILE A 376 3.00 4.51 -5.74
C ILE A 376 4.35 4.46 -5.03
N ARG A 377 4.99 3.29 -5.05
CA ARG A 377 6.33 3.10 -4.48
C ARG A 377 7.35 3.84 -5.33
N ARG A 378 8.19 4.64 -4.70
CA ARG A 378 9.20 5.48 -5.38
C ARG A 378 10.59 4.85 -5.37
#